data_AF-A0A7J4DRJ7-F1
#
_entry.id   AF-A0A7J4DRJ7-F1
#
_cell.length_a   1.000
_cell.length_b   1.000
_cell.length_c   1.000
_cell.angle_alpha   90.00
_cell.angle_beta   90.00
_cell.angle_gamma   90.00
#
_symmetry.space_group_name_H-M   'P 1'
#
loop_
_entity.id
_entity.type
_entity.pdbx_description
1 polymer ?
#
loop_
_entity_poly.entity_id
_entity_poly.type
_entity_poly.pdbx_seq_one_letter_code
_entity_poly.pdbx_strand_id
1 'polypeptide(L)'
;MYLLKEIQGRKFIKKVKIFENPERLRNVFHPLRWKILMLLAEKPMHALEIAKALKEHEQKIYYHLKQLENNGLVKIVKNVHIRGTLAKIYAPSAHAFAFELPGNEIAVDFPVKKRSENVLKFLFPHIISGKFNGAIVVGSPDPHGPYQVRARDGHYAVQLAYWLGQFAEANDFIVKLDVDVKAEKSWDENLIVVGGILTNVITAEINSYLPVKFCEKSFPFRKIISEITGKTYDDEKCGVIAKIPNPYCKEKSIILLAGVRNIGTKASILALTKFSDKVLRDYEGEDTWARIVKGLDLDGDGKIDSIEILE
;
A
#
# COMPACT_ATOMS: atom_id res chain seq x y z
N MET A 1 -13.62 5.91 18.41
CA MET A 1 -14.18 4.68 17.82
C MET A 1 -15.15 5.02 16.70
N TYR A 2 -15.28 4.16 15.71
CA TYR A 2 -16.19 4.30 14.58
C TYR A 2 -17.14 3.11 14.53
N LEU A 3 -18.39 3.35 14.16
CA LEU A 3 -19.37 2.31 13.83
C LEU A 3 -19.39 2.13 12.32
N LEU A 4 -19.01 0.95 11.85
CA LEU A 4 -19.16 0.53 10.46
C LEU A 4 -20.51 -0.18 10.31
N LYS A 5 -21.33 0.27 9.36
CA LYS A 5 -22.58 -0.38 8.96
C LYS A 5 -22.54 -0.73 7.48
N GLU A 6 -23.06 -1.89 7.11
CA GLU A 6 -23.26 -2.27 5.71
C GLU A 6 -24.76 -2.39 5.42
N ILE A 7 -25.23 -1.68 4.40
CA ILE A 7 -26.64 -1.67 3.97
C ILE A 7 -26.65 -1.82 2.45
N GLN A 8 -27.26 -2.90 1.95
CA GLN A 8 -27.36 -3.20 0.51
C GLN A 8 -25.99 -3.15 -0.21
N GLY A 9 -24.95 -3.72 0.41
CA GLY A 9 -23.58 -3.73 -0.13
C GLY A 9 -22.83 -2.41 -0.05
N ARG A 10 -23.44 -1.34 0.49
CA ARG A 10 -22.77 -0.06 0.75
C ARG A 10 -22.34 0.05 2.20
N LYS A 11 -21.09 0.47 2.42
CA LYS A 11 -20.51 0.65 3.76
C LYS A 11 -20.63 2.11 4.21
N PHE A 12 -21.02 2.32 5.46
CA PHE A 12 -21.20 3.62 6.09
C PHE A 12 -20.41 3.65 7.40
N ILE A 13 -19.68 4.74 7.63
CA ILE A 13 -18.90 4.95 8.85
C ILE A 13 -19.46 6.15 9.61
N LYS A 14 -19.63 5.99 10.93
CA LYS A 14 -20.01 7.09 11.81
C LYS A 14 -19.13 7.11 13.05
N LYS A 15 -18.70 8.29 13.48
CA LYS A 15 -17.97 8.46 14.74
C LYS A 15 -18.89 8.16 15.93
N VAL A 16 -18.42 7.34 16.86
CA VAL A 16 -19.15 6.94 18.07
C VAL A 16 -18.46 7.49 19.30
N LYS A 17 -19.25 7.98 20.25
CA LYS A 17 -18.79 8.26 21.61
C LYS A 17 -19.15 7.08 22.51
N ILE A 18 -18.14 6.46 23.11
CA ILE A 18 -18.31 5.35 24.05
C ILE A 18 -18.50 5.94 25.46
N PHE A 19 -19.40 5.35 26.23
CA PHE A 19 -19.54 5.59 27.65
C PHE A 19 -19.18 4.33 28.43
N GLU A 20 -18.28 4.48 29.40
CA GLU A 20 -17.87 3.39 30.31
C GLU A 20 -19.00 3.02 31.28
N ASN A 21 -19.83 3.99 31.68
CA ASN A 21 -20.95 3.79 32.59
C ASN A 21 -22.30 3.82 31.84
N PRO A 22 -23.04 2.70 31.77
CA PRO A 22 -24.35 2.61 31.12
C PRO A 22 -25.40 3.59 31.67
N GLU A 23 -25.30 4.00 32.93
CA GLU A 23 -26.24 4.95 33.55
C GLU A 23 -26.26 6.30 32.83
N ARG A 24 -25.15 6.69 32.17
CA ARG A 24 -25.11 7.91 31.35
C ARG A 24 -26.05 7.83 30.15
N LEU A 25 -26.20 6.64 29.57
CA LEU A 25 -27.12 6.38 28.44
C LEU A 25 -28.55 6.15 28.90
N ARG A 26 -28.78 5.77 30.17
CA ARG A 26 -30.13 5.58 30.71
C ARG A 26 -31.02 6.81 30.51
N ASN A 27 -30.43 8.00 30.57
CA ASN A 27 -31.13 9.26 30.35
C ASN A 27 -31.72 9.41 28.94
N VAL A 28 -31.17 8.72 27.94
CA VAL A 28 -31.68 8.73 26.56
C VAL A 28 -33.04 8.04 26.45
N PHE A 29 -33.31 7.04 27.28
CA PHE A 29 -34.58 6.29 27.25
C PHE A 29 -35.80 7.11 27.73
N HIS A 30 -35.58 8.29 28.32
CA HIS A 30 -36.69 9.19 28.66
C HIS A 30 -37.30 9.79 27.38
N PRO A 31 -38.61 9.63 27.10
CA PRO A 31 -39.22 10.00 25.82
C PRO A 31 -38.95 11.45 25.40
N LEU A 32 -39.04 12.39 26.34
CA LEU A 32 -38.80 13.81 26.04
C LEU A 32 -37.33 14.10 25.71
N ARG A 33 -36.37 13.43 26.38
CA ARG A 33 -34.94 13.63 26.12
C ARG A 33 -34.53 13.04 24.77
N TRP A 34 -35.12 11.91 24.39
CA TRP A 34 -34.99 11.35 23.05
C TRP A 34 -35.45 12.35 21.98
N LYS A 35 -36.66 12.91 22.13
CA LYS A 35 -37.18 13.94 21.21
C LYS A 35 -36.28 15.17 21.12
N ILE A 36 -35.76 15.64 22.26
CA ILE A 36 -34.79 16.75 22.30
C ILE A 36 -33.51 16.39 21.52
N LEU A 37 -32.94 15.20 21.73
CA LEU A 37 -31.74 14.75 21.01
C LEU A 37 -31.97 14.64 19.49
N MET A 38 -33.14 14.16 19.07
CA MET A 38 -33.50 14.08 17.65
C MET A 38 -33.57 15.46 17.00
N LEU A 39 -34.23 16.43 17.64
CA LEU A 39 -34.26 17.82 17.16
C LEU A 39 -32.85 18.41 17.07
N LEU A 40 -32.04 18.22 18.11
CA LEU A 40 -30.67 18.71 18.16
C LEU A 40 -29.75 18.05 17.12
N ALA A 41 -30.05 16.81 16.71
CA ALA A 41 -29.31 16.10 15.67
C ALA A 41 -29.57 16.66 14.27
N GLU A 42 -30.73 17.27 14.05
CA GLU A 42 -31.03 17.99 12.80
C GLU A 42 -30.35 19.36 12.76
N LYS A 43 -30.45 20.13 13.85
CA LYS A 43 -29.75 21.41 13.98
C LYS A 43 -29.51 21.80 15.44
N PRO A 44 -28.42 22.53 15.75
CA PRO A 44 -28.23 23.12 17.07
C PRO A 44 -29.34 24.12 17.41
N MET A 45 -29.87 24.08 18.63
CA MET A 45 -30.99 24.92 19.08
C MET A 45 -30.81 25.38 20.53
N HIS A 46 -31.49 26.47 20.91
CA HIS A 46 -31.64 26.86 22.32
C HIS A 46 -32.93 26.32 22.95
N ALA A 47 -33.02 26.38 24.29
CA ALA A 47 -34.13 25.81 25.05
C ALA A 47 -35.52 26.29 24.58
N LEU A 48 -35.68 27.59 24.34
CA LEU A 48 -36.95 28.16 23.86
C LEU A 48 -37.37 27.65 22.47
N GLU A 49 -36.44 27.41 21.53
CA GLU A 49 -36.76 26.82 20.22
C GLU A 49 -37.29 25.39 20.37
N ILE A 50 -36.62 24.61 21.22
CA ILE A 50 -36.98 23.22 21.51
C ILE A 50 -38.34 23.15 22.20
N ALA A 51 -38.60 24.05 23.17
CA ALA A 51 -39.88 24.15 23.87
C ALA A 51 -41.04 24.41 22.91
N LYS A 52 -40.86 25.35 21.96
CA LYS A 52 -41.84 25.64 20.91
C LYS A 52 -42.06 24.45 19.99
N ALA A 53 -40.99 23.82 19.51
CA ALA A 53 -41.06 22.67 18.60
C ALA A 53 -41.78 21.46 19.24
N LEU A 54 -41.56 21.22 20.53
CA LEU A 54 -42.15 20.10 21.27
C LEU A 54 -43.48 20.43 21.95
N LYS A 55 -43.95 21.68 21.89
CA LYS A 55 -45.14 22.19 22.61
C LYS A 55 -45.08 21.89 24.13
N GLU A 56 -43.91 22.13 24.72
CA GLU A 56 -43.60 21.86 26.13
C GLU A 56 -43.17 23.14 26.86
N HIS A 57 -43.26 23.16 28.19
CA HIS A 57 -42.85 24.32 28.99
C HIS A 57 -41.32 24.51 28.98
N GLU A 58 -40.84 25.75 28.84
CA GLU A 58 -39.41 26.04 28.70
C GLU A 58 -38.58 25.56 29.90
N GLN A 59 -39.07 25.74 31.13
CA GLN A 59 -38.38 25.26 32.34
C GLN A 59 -38.19 23.73 32.33
N LYS A 60 -39.18 22.98 31.80
CA LYS A 60 -39.11 21.52 31.68
C LYS A 60 -38.04 21.11 30.67
N ILE A 61 -37.95 21.81 29.54
CA ILE A 61 -36.87 21.61 28.56
C ILE A 61 -35.51 21.93 29.16
N TYR A 62 -35.39 23.02 29.92
CA TYR A 62 -34.15 23.41 30.59
C TYR A 62 -33.66 22.31 31.56
N TYR A 63 -34.57 21.73 32.35
CA TYR A 63 -34.27 20.59 33.21
C TYR A 63 -33.72 19.40 32.41
N HIS A 64 -34.37 19.02 31.30
CA HIS A 64 -33.92 17.89 30.48
C HIS A 64 -32.59 18.15 29.77
N LEU A 65 -32.37 19.37 29.25
CA LEU A 65 -31.09 19.77 28.65
C LEU A 65 -29.95 19.70 29.66
N LYS A 66 -30.16 20.20 30.89
CA LYS A 66 -29.17 20.11 31.97
C LYS A 66 -28.81 18.66 32.29
N GLN A 67 -29.80 17.77 32.33
CA GLN A 67 -29.56 16.33 32.53
C GLN A 67 -28.78 15.71 31.37
N LEU A 68 -29.13 16.01 30.12
CA LEU A 68 -28.38 15.54 28.95
C LEU A 68 -26.94 16.08 28.92
N GLU A 69 -26.74 17.34 29.31
CA GLU A 69 -25.44 18.02 29.36
C GLU A 69 -24.54 17.38 30.43
N ASN A 70 -25.07 17.19 31.65
CA ASN A 70 -24.35 16.56 32.76
C ASN A 70 -23.90 15.12 32.44
N ASN A 71 -24.66 14.41 31.60
CA ASN A 71 -24.32 13.06 31.16
C ASN A 71 -23.46 13.06 29.88
N GLY A 72 -23.07 14.22 29.37
CA GLY A 72 -22.21 14.38 28.21
C GLY A 72 -22.86 13.95 26.89
N LEU A 73 -24.19 13.90 26.82
CA LEU A 73 -24.98 13.56 25.62
C LEU A 73 -25.19 14.77 24.70
N VAL A 74 -25.24 15.97 25.29
CA VAL A 74 -25.24 17.25 24.57
C VAL A 74 -24.07 18.12 25.03
N LYS A 75 -23.71 19.10 24.23
CA LYS A 75 -22.71 20.14 24.52
C LYS A 75 -23.24 21.50 24.13
N ILE A 76 -22.75 22.54 24.78
CA ILE A 76 -22.97 23.92 24.35
C ILE A 76 -22.01 24.20 23.20
N VAL A 77 -22.53 24.62 22.05
CA VAL A 77 -21.72 24.98 20.87
C VAL A 77 -21.56 26.48 20.71
N LYS A 78 -22.46 27.27 21.29
CA LYS A 78 -22.43 28.74 21.22
C LYS A 78 -23.25 29.34 22.37
N ASN A 79 -22.89 30.54 22.79
CA ASN A 79 -23.75 31.40 23.61
C ASN A 79 -24.23 32.59 22.75
N VAL A 80 -25.52 32.91 22.80
CA VAL A 80 -26.13 34.00 22.03
C VAL A 80 -26.94 34.90 22.94
N HIS A 81 -26.95 36.21 22.69
CA HIS A 81 -27.79 37.14 23.45
C HIS A 81 -29.20 37.16 22.84
N ILE A 82 -30.21 36.83 23.63
CA ILE A 82 -31.62 36.89 23.25
C ILE A 82 -32.33 37.77 24.28
N ARG A 83 -32.88 38.90 23.82
CA ARG A 83 -33.64 39.85 24.68
C ARG A 83 -32.88 40.24 25.96
N GLY A 84 -31.58 40.50 25.85
CA GLY A 84 -30.72 40.90 26.97
C GLY A 84 -30.22 39.76 27.87
N THR A 85 -30.61 38.51 27.62
CA THR A 85 -30.16 37.33 28.39
C THR A 85 -29.25 36.44 27.54
N LEU A 86 -28.22 35.86 28.15
CA LEU A 86 -27.32 34.91 27.49
C LEU A 86 -28.00 33.53 27.39
N ALA A 87 -28.32 33.11 26.16
CA ALA A 87 -28.90 31.80 25.86
C ALA A 87 -27.84 30.83 25.30
N LYS A 88 -27.87 29.59 25.79
CA LYS A 88 -27.00 28.51 25.34
C LYS A 88 -27.60 27.81 24.12
N ILE A 89 -26.81 27.67 23.05
CA ILE A 89 -27.11 26.80 21.91
C ILE A 89 -26.52 25.42 22.17
N TYR A 90 -27.38 24.41 22.17
CA TYR A 90 -27.01 23.02 22.41
C TYR A 90 -26.89 22.25 21.09
N ALA A 91 -26.03 21.24 21.06
CA ALA A 91 -25.97 20.21 20.01
C ALA A 91 -25.63 18.86 20.64
N PRO A 92 -25.90 17.72 19.97
CA PRO A 92 -25.45 16.42 20.45
C PRO A 92 -23.92 16.41 20.54
N SER A 93 -23.38 15.72 21.54
CA SER A 93 -21.93 15.60 21.67
C SER A 93 -21.33 14.62 20.65
N ALA A 94 -22.16 13.70 20.13
CA ALA A 94 -21.91 12.83 18.99
C ALA A 94 -23.24 12.44 18.33
N HIS A 95 -23.20 11.89 17.12
CA HIS A 95 -24.39 11.37 16.41
C HIS A 95 -24.57 9.85 16.55
N ALA A 96 -23.73 9.21 17.36
CA ALA A 96 -23.84 7.82 17.78
C ALA A 96 -23.21 7.67 19.17
N PHE A 97 -23.88 6.90 20.02
CA PHE A 97 -23.45 6.63 21.38
C PHE A 97 -23.51 5.12 21.62
N ALA A 98 -22.53 4.58 22.34
CA ALA A 98 -22.47 3.17 22.69
C ALA A 98 -21.90 3.01 24.10
N PHE A 99 -22.11 1.84 24.69
CA PHE A 99 -21.31 1.32 25.79
C PHE A 99 -20.63 0.04 25.29
N GLU A 100 -19.45 -0.23 25.81
CA GLU A 100 -18.67 -1.41 25.46
C GLU A 100 -18.71 -2.38 26.63
N LEU A 101 -18.99 -3.64 26.33
CA LEU A 101 -18.90 -4.70 27.32
C LEU A 101 -17.49 -5.29 27.26
N PRO A 102 -16.88 -5.67 28.40
CA PRO A 102 -15.63 -6.38 28.39
C PRO A 102 -15.78 -7.71 27.63
N GLY A 103 -14.76 -8.07 26.85
CA GLY A 103 -14.80 -9.27 26.02
C GLY A 103 -13.61 -9.36 25.07
N ASN A 104 -13.68 -10.32 24.15
CA ASN A 104 -12.61 -10.54 23.18
C ASN A 104 -12.56 -9.38 22.18
N GLU A 105 -11.39 -8.76 22.07
CA GLU A 105 -11.05 -7.84 21.00
C GLU A 105 -10.29 -8.59 19.90
N ILE A 106 -10.59 -8.30 18.64
CA ILE A 106 -9.80 -8.79 17.51
C ILE A 106 -8.93 -7.62 17.03
N ALA A 107 -7.62 -7.76 17.22
CA ALA A 107 -6.67 -6.83 16.64
C ALA A 107 -6.78 -6.90 15.10
N VAL A 108 -7.02 -5.75 14.47
CA VAL A 108 -6.97 -5.61 13.01
C VAL A 108 -5.66 -4.93 12.68
N ASP A 109 -4.61 -5.72 12.49
CA ASP A 109 -3.32 -5.23 12.02
C ASP A 109 -3.38 -5.04 10.51
N PHE A 110 -3.54 -3.79 10.07
CA PHE A 110 -3.19 -3.44 8.70
C PHE A 110 -1.66 -3.35 8.63
N PRO A 111 -0.97 -4.11 7.77
CA PRO A 111 0.48 -4.01 7.63
C PRO A 111 0.84 -2.70 6.91
N VAL A 112 0.69 -1.56 7.60
CA VAL A 112 1.27 -0.29 7.16
C VAL A 112 2.73 -0.32 7.57
N LYS A 113 3.51 -1.16 6.89
CA LYS A 113 4.94 -1.25 7.16
C LYS A 113 5.58 0.02 6.64
N LYS A 114 5.99 0.92 7.55
CA LYS A 114 6.79 2.10 7.20
C LYS A 114 8.04 1.61 6.46
N ARG A 115 8.19 2.00 5.20
CA ARG A 115 9.32 1.59 4.35
C ARG A 115 10.44 2.61 4.45
N SER A 116 11.67 2.16 4.26
CA SER A 116 12.82 3.06 4.19
C SER A 116 12.72 4.02 3.01
N GLU A 117 13.32 5.20 3.15
CA GLU A 117 13.38 6.19 2.08
C GLU A 117 14.11 5.63 0.85
N ASN A 118 15.12 4.79 1.04
CA ASN A 118 15.87 4.13 -0.03
C ASN A 118 14.96 3.29 -0.95
N VAL A 119 13.97 2.58 -0.38
CA VAL A 119 12.98 1.83 -1.17
C VAL A 119 12.13 2.78 -2.01
N LEU A 120 11.68 3.89 -1.43
CA LEU A 120 10.87 4.88 -2.14
C LEU A 120 11.67 5.54 -3.26
N LYS A 121 12.93 5.92 -3.01
CA LYS A 121 13.87 6.41 -4.03
C LYS A 121 14.06 5.37 -5.15
N PHE A 122 14.20 4.09 -4.79
CA PHE A 122 14.44 3.02 -5.76
C PHE A 122 13.25 2.84 -6.70
N LEU A 123 12.03 2.93 -6.18
CA LEU A 123 10.80 2.79 -6.97
C LEU A 123 10.41 4.05 -7.76
N PHE A 124 11.04 5.19 -7.52
CA PHE A 124 10.87 6.36 -8.38
C PHE A 124 11.64 6.18 -9.70
N PRO A 125 11.06 6.43 -10.88
CA PRO A 125 9.75 7.02 -11.17
C PRO A 125 8.66 6.00 -11.55
N HIS A 126 8.85 4.70 -11.28
CA HIS A 126 7.82 3.67 -11.46
C HIS A 126 6.59 3.87 -10.58
N ILE A 127 6.71 4.64 -9.50
CA ILE A 127 5.59 5.03 -8.64
C ILE A 127 5.58 6.54 -8.44
N ILE A 128 4.49 7.18 -8.85
CA ILE A 128 4.26 8.62 -8.72
C ILE A 128 2.87 8.84 -8.17
N SER A 129 2.75 9.63 -7.09
CA SER A 129 1.47 9.96 -6.47
C SER A 129 0.58 8.75 -6.15
N GLY A 130 1.20 7.64 -5.72
CA GLY A 130 0.49 6.40 -5.38
C GLY A 130 -0.04 5.62 -6.59
N LYS A 131 0.40 5.95 -7.81
CA LYS A 131 0.05 5.22 -9.04
C LYS A 131 1.27 4.55 -9.63
N PHE A 132 1.08 3.33 -10.14
CA PHE A 132 2.11 2.63 -10.89
C PHE A 132 2.22 3.26 -12.28
N ASN A 133 3.44 3.58 -12.68
CA ASN A 133 3.78 4.28 -13.91
C ASN A 133 4.81 3.43 -14.65
N GLY A 134 4.35 2.46 -15.44
CA GLY A 134 5.21 1.56 -16.20
C GLY A 134 4.57 0.20 -16.47
N ALA A 135 5.40 -0.77 -16.85
CA ALA A 135 5.01 -2.16 -17.05
C ALA A 135 5.95 -3.12 -16.31
N ILE A 136 5.41 -4.23 -15.80
CA ILE A 136 6.18 -5.39 -15.36
C ILE A 136 6.31 -6.34 -16.55
N VAL A 137 7.54 -6.52 -17.04
CA VAL A 137 7.80 -7.30 -18.24
C VAL A 137 8.29 -8.69 -17.86
N VAL A 138 7.56 -9.71 -18.27
CA VAL A 138 7.93 -11.12 -18.07
C VAL A 138 8.24 -11.78 -19.40
N GLY A 139 9.08 -12.81 -19.38
CA GLY A 139 9.38 -13.59 -20.58
C GLY A 139 8.16 -14.36 -21.10
N SER A 140 8.02 -14.45 -22.42
CA SER A 140 6.95 -15.25 -23.04
C SER A 140 7.13 -16.77 -22.79
N PRO A 141 6.05 -17.50 -22.47
CA PRO A 141 6.08 -18.96 -22.31
C PRO A 141 6.24 -19.72 -23.63
N ASP A 142 6.01 -19.04 -24.76
CA ASP A 142 6.17 -19.57 -26.10
C ASP A 142 7.62 -19.40 -26.57
N PRO A 143 8.21 -20.40 -27.26
CA PRO A 143 9.56 -20.27 -27.80
C PRO A 143 9.64 -19.11 -28.79
N HIS A 144 10.63 -18.25 -28.62
CA HIS A 144 10.88 -17.12 -29.50
C HIS A 144 12.36 -16.71 -29.43
N GLY A 145 12.76 -15.75 -30.27
CA GLY A 145 14.15 -15.29 -30.35
C GLY A 145 15.12 -16.34 -30.90
N PRO A 146 16.43 -16.03 -30.91
CA PRO A 146 17.45 -16.87 -31.56
C PRO A 146 17.69 -18.19 -30.82
N TYR A 147 17.44 -18.25 -29.52
CA TYR A 147 17.74 -19.44 -28.69
C TYR A 147 16.53 -20.34 -28.44
N GLN A 148 15.31 -19.91 -28.82
CA GLN A 148 14.07 -20.69 -28.69
C GLN A 148 13.82 -21.23 -27.26
N VAL A 149 14.27 -20.49 -26.24
CA VAL A 149 14.10 -20.87 -24.83
C VAL A 149 12.75 -20.35 -24.35
N ARG A 150 12.05 -21.18 -23.58
CA ARG A 150 10.76 -20.81 -22.95
C ARG A 150 10.99 -20.19 -21.58
N ALA A 151 10.33 -19.07 -21.29
CA ALA A 151 10.26 -18.55 -19.95
C ALA A 151 9.38 -19.44 -19.05
N ARG A 152 9.79 -19.64 -17.79
CA ARG A 152 9.03 -20.39 -16.78
C ARG A 152 8.94 -19.67 -15.43
N ASP A 153 9.46 -18.46 -15.38
CA ASP A 153 9.66 -17.64 -14.20
C ASP A 153 8.71 -16.44 -14.13
N GLY A 154 7.80 -16.27 -15.10
CA GLY A 154 6.82 -15.19 -15.11
C GLY A 154 5.91 -15.15 -13.87
N HIS A 155 5.63 -16.29 -13.25
CA HIS A 155 4.84 -16.37 -12.00
C HIS A 155 5.53 -15.66 -10.81
N TYR A 156 6.85 -15.43 -10.83
CA TYR A 156 7.52 -14.65 -9.79
C TYR A 156 7.10 -13.17 -9.81
N ALA A 157 6.62 -12.66 -10.95
CA ALA A 157 6.06 -11.32 -11.03
C ALA A 157 4.82 -11.14 -10.14
N VAL A 158 4.11 -12.22 -9.78
CA VAL A 158 2.97 -12.15 -8.85
C VAL A 158 3.43 -11.72 -7.45
N GLN A 159 4.53 -12.28 -6.95
CA GLN A 159 5.11 -11.89 -5.66
C GLN A 159 5.57 -10.43 -5.68
N LEU A 160 6.17 -10.00 -6.78
CA LEU A 160 6.57 -8.62 -7.00
C LEU A 160 5.36 -7.67 -7.04
N ALA A 161 4.33 -8.00 -7.82
CA ALA A 161 3.12 -7.19 -7.94
C ALA A 161 2.38 -7.08 -6.60
N TYR A 162 2.30 -8.16 -5.82
CA TYR A 162 1.75 -8.13 -4.47
C TYR A 162 2.51 -7.17 -3.54
N TRP A 163 3.84 -7.12 -3.66
CA TRP A 163 4.66 -6.18 -2.90
C TRP A 163 4.49 -4.74 -3.40
N LEU A 164 4.47 -4.51 -4.72
CA LEU A 164 4.24 -3.19 -5.33
C LEU A 164 2.85 -2.61 -5.03
N GLY A 165 1.83 -3.46 -4.91
CA GLY A 165 0.46 -3.06 -4.54
C GLY A 165 0.35 -2.41 -3.15
N GLN A 166 1.40 -2.49 -2.32
CA GLN A 166 1.49 -1.77 -1.05
C GLN A 166 1.84 -0.28 -1.24
N PHE A 167 2.33 0.10 -2.41
CA PHE A 167 2.83 1.44 -2.72
C PHE A 167 2.00 2.16 -3.78
N ALA A 168 1.33 1.40 -4.65
CA ALA A 168 0.66 1.96 -5.80
C ALA A 168 -0.59 1.20 -6.21
N GLU A 169 -1.56 1.95 -6.71
CA GLU A 169 -2.69 1.43 -7.48
C GLU A 169 -2.31 1.27 -8.95
N ALA A 170 -2.87 0.24 -9.59
CA ALA A 170 -2.78 0.02 -11.03
C ALA A 170 -4.10 0.45 -11.69
N ASN A 171 -4.02 1.33 -12.70
CA ASN A 171 -5.23 1.72 -13.47
C ASN A 171 -5.54 0.73 -14.60
N ASP A 172 -4.50 0.12 -15.18
CA ASP A 172 -4.58 -0.78 -16.33
C ASP A 172 -3.87 -2.11 -16.03
N PHE A 173 -3.89 -3.04 -16.98
CA PHE A 173 -3.15 -4.30 -16.88
C PHE A 173 -1.64 -4.03 -16.98
N ILE A 174 -0.94 -4.12 -15.85
CA ILE A 174 0.47 -3.69 -15.73
C ILE A 174 1.49 -4.72 -16.21
N VAL A 175 1.09 -5.96 -16.44
CA VAL A 175 2.02 -7.04 -16.84
C VAL A 175 2.00 -7.18 -18.35
N LYS A 176 3.17 -7.21 -18.99
CA LYS A 176 3.33 -7.45 -20.42
C LYS A 176 4.29 -8.60 -20.68
N LEU A 177 4.09 -9.34 -21.77
CA LEU A 177 5.14 -10.21 -22.28
C LEU A 177 6.22 -9.36 -22.94
N ASP A 178 7.45 -9.83 -22.86
CA ASP A 178 8.61 -9.24 -23.52
C ASP A 178 8.43 -9.08 -25.04
N VAL A 179 7.77 -10.05 -25.69
CA VAL A 179 7.38 -9.97 -27.10
C VAL A 179 6.34 -8.89 -27.39
N ASP A 180 5.44 -8.60 -26.45
CA ASP A 180 4.41 -7.57 -26.61
C ASP A 180 5.02 -6.18 -26.50
N VAL A 181 5.93 -5.97 -25.55
CA VAL A 181 6.71 -4.71 -25.45
C VAL A 181 7.42 -4.41 -26.77
N LYS A 182 7.98 -5.45 -27.40
CA LYS A 182 8.63 -5.33 -28.71
C LYS A 182 7.63 -5.01 -29.82
N ALA A 183 6.50 -5.71 -29.88
CA ALA A 183 5.49 -5.55 -30.92
C ALA A 183 4.78 -4.19 -30.85
N GLU A 184 4.44 -3.74 -29.64
CA GLU A 184 3.76 -2.48 -29.37
C GLU A 184 4.70 -1.27 -29.38
N LYS A 185 6.02 -1.50 -29.48
CA LYS A 185 7.07 -0.48 -29.44
C LYS A 185 7.10 0.34 -28.16
N SER A 186 6.64 -0.20 -27.03
CA SER A 186 6.61 0.49 -25.74
C SER A 186 7.94 0.39 -24.97
N TRP A 187 9.05 0.59 -25.69
CA TRP A 187 10.42 0.47 -25.15
C TRP A 187 10.85 1.66 -24.33
N ASP A 188 10.23 2.79 -24.54
CA ASP A 188 10.52 4.11 -23.98
C ASP A 188 9.78 4.37 -22.66
N GLU A 189 9.15 3.35 -22.07
CA GLU A 189 8.44 3.45 -20.81
C GLU A 189 9.29 3.07 -19.59
N ASN A 190 8.75 3.28 -18.38
CA ASN A 190 9.33 2.68 -17.18
C ASN A 190 9.06 1.17 -17.19
N LEU A 191 10.11 0.36 -17.07
CA LEU A 191 9.99 -1.10 -17.12
C LEU A 191 10.53 -1.73 -15.82
N ILE A 192 9.83 -2.73 -15.30
CA ILE A 192 10.37 -3.67 -14.33
C ILE A 192 10.47 -5.02 -15.00
N VAL A 193 11.68 -5.40 -15.39
CA VAL A 193 11.95 -6.59 -16.19
C VAL A 193 12.26 -7.76 -15.27
N VAL A 194 11.52 -8.86 -15.43
CA VAL A 194 11.69 -10.09 -14.68
C VAL A 194 12.09 -11.21 -15.64
N GLY A 195 13.25 -11.80 -15.38
CA GLY A 195 13.77 -12.93 -16.15
C GLY A 195 15.16 -12.69 -16.76
N GLY A 196 15.91 -13.78 -16.92
CA GLY A 196 17.28 -13.75 -17.42
C GLY A 196 17.38 -13.50 -18.92
N ILE A 197 18.61 -13.26 -19.38
CA ILE A 197 18.96 -12.95 -20.78
C ILE A 197 18.44 -13.97 -21.81
N LEU A 198 18.29 -15.23 -21.42
CA LEU A 198 17.80 -16.29 -22.32
C LEU A 198 16.28 -16.37 -22.39
N THR A 199 15.57 -15.90 -21.36
CA THR A 199 14.10 -16.06 -21.24
C THR A 199 13.34 -14.76 -21.40
N ASN A 200 14.02 -13.61 -21.39
CA ASN A 200 13.42 -12.30 -21.56
C ASN A 200 14.19 -11.48 -22.59
N VAL A 201 13.57 -11.17 -23.74
CA VAL A 201 14.24 -10.44 -24.83
C VAL A 201 14.61 -9.01 -24.43
N ILE A 202 13.88 -8.39 -23.50
CA ILE A 202 14.22 -7.05 -23.00
C ILE A 202 15.51 -7.13 -22.18
N THR A 203 15.69 -8.18 -21.36
CA THR A 203 16.95 -8.38 -20.61
C THR A 203 18.14 -8.52 -21.55
N ALA A 204 17.99 -9.23 -22.68
CA ALA A 204 19.04 -9.33 -23.69
C ALA A 204 19.37 -7.98 -24.33
N GLU A 205 18.35 -7.20 -24.69
CA GLU A 205 18.51 -5.89 -25.30
C GLU A 205 19.27 -4.90 -24.39
N ILE A 206 18.93 -4.90 -23.10
CA ILE A 206 19.52 -3.95 -22.14
C ILE A 206 20.86 -4.42 -21.55
N ASN A 207 21.29 -5.66 -21.80
CA ASN A 207 22.44 -6.28 -21.15
C ASN A 207 23.72 -5.43 -21.25
N SER A 208 23.94 -4.80 -22.41
CA SER A 208 25.11 -3.96 -22.66
C SER A 208 25.15 -2.67 -21.81
N TYR A 209 23.99 -2.21 -21.31
CA TYR A 209 23.84 -1.01 -20.49
C TYR A 209 23.87 -1.28 -18.99
N LEU A 210 23.81 -2.55 -18.57
CA LEU A 210 23.82 -2.91 -17.15
C LEU A 210 25.23 -2.80 -16.56
N PRO A 211 25.38 -2.32 -15.31
CA PRO A 211 26.67 -2.36 -14.62
C PRO A 211 27.07 -3.78 -14.17
N VAL A 212 26.09 -4.72 -14.17
CA VAL A 212 26.28 -6.15 -13.92
C VAL A 212 25.63 -6.90 -15.08
N LYS A 213 26.45 -7.60 -15.87
CA LYS A 213 26.05 -8.17 -17.17
C LYS A 213 25.98 -9.69 -17.13
N PHE A 214 25.12 -10.25 -17.97
CA PHE A 214 25.13 -11.69 -18.28
C PHE A 214 26.17 -11.96 -19.37
N CYS A 215 26.98 -13.01 -19.19
CA CYS A 215 28.05 -13.37 -20.13
C CYS A 215 27.50 -13.99 -21.41
N GLU A 216 27.79 -13.37 -22.56
CA GLU A 216 27.34 -13.82 -23.89
C GLU A 216 28.38 -14.63 -24.68
N LYS A 217 29.57 -14.88 -24.11
CA LYS A 217 30.70 -15.49 -24.84
C LYS A 217 30.60 -17.00 -25.03
N SER A 218 29.96 -17.71 -24.10
CA SER A 218 29.90 -19.17 -24.09
C SER A 218 28.49 -19.63 -23.74
N PHE A 219 27.76 -20.14 -24.74
CA PHE A 219 26.42 -20.68 -24.52
C PHE A 219 26.47 -22.03 -23.78
N PRO A 220 25.57 -22.28 -22.80
CA PRO A 220 24.57 -21.36 -22.24
C PRO A 220 25.18 -20.28 -21.33
N PHE A 221 24.60 -19.08 -21.36
CA PHE A 221 25.03 -17.88 -20.61
C PHE A 221 24.84 -18.05 -19.09
N ARG A 222 25.77 -18.76 -18.45
CA ARG A 222 25.67 -19.15 -17.03
C ARG A 222 26.48 -18.29 -16.06
N LYS A 223 26.99 -17.16 -16.52
CA LYS A 223 27.84 -16.28 -15.70
C LYS A 223 27.28 -14.88 -15.66
N ILE A 224 27.35 -14.27 -14.48
CA ILE A 224 27.12 -12.85 -14.23
C ILE A 224 28.49 -12.21 -14.00
N ILE A 225 28.75 -11.07 -14.63
CA ILE A 225 30.00 -10.34 -14.55
C ILE A 225 29.68 -8.94 -14.04
N SER A 226 30.26 -8.55 -12.89
CA SER A 226 30.17 -7.18 -12.39
C SER A 226 31.26 -6.33 -13.03
N GLU A 227 30.89 -5.28 -13.75
CA GLU A 227 31.84 -4.27 -14.23
C GLU A 227 32.28 -3.33 -13.10
N ILE A 228 31.53 -3.29 -12.00
CA ILE A 228 31.83 -2.48 -10.81
C ILE A 228 33.03 -3.08 -10.05
N THR A 229 33.01 -4.39 -9.81
CA THR A 229 34.04 -5.07 -9.00
C THR A 229 35.00 -5.94 -9.82
N GLY A 230 34.70 -6.20 -11.08
CA GLY A 230 35.43 -7.15 -11.94
C GLY A 230 35.18 -8.62 -11.58
N LYS A 231 34.31 -8.91 -10.61
CA LYS A 231 34.01 -10.28 -10.17
C LYS A 231 33.09 -11.00 -11.14
N THR A 232 33.24 -12.32 -11.20
CA THR A 232 32.37 -13.21 -11.95
C THR A 232 31.65 -14.16 -10.99
N TYR A 233 30.36 -14.35 -11.22
CA TYR A 233 29.48 -15.20 -10.42
C TYR A 233 28.83 -16.24 -11.34
N ASP A 234 28.95 -17.53 -11.00
CA ASP A 234 28.49 -18.65 -11.82
C ASP A 234 27.55 -19.62 -11.07
N ASP A 235 27.22 -19.31 -9.81
CA ASP A 235 26.24 -20.05 -9.03
C ASP A 235 24.82 -19.80 -9.57
N GLU A 236 24.06 -20.87 -9.81
CA GLU A 236 22.70 -20.78 -10.37
C GLU A 236 21.72 -20.05 -9.43
N LYS A 237 22.02 -19.99 -8.13
CA LYS A 237 21.24 -19.26 -7.11
C LYS A 237 21.57 -17.76 -7.05
N CYS A 238 22.51 -17.28 -7.85
CA CYS A 238 22.80 -15.85 -7.95
C CYS A 238 21.73 -15.12 -8.75
N GLY A 239 21.24 -14.03 -8.18
CA GLY A 239 20.32 -13.08 -8.79
C GLY A 239 20.91 -11.67 -8.81
N VAL A 240 20.48 -10.89 -9.79
CA VAL A 240 20.84 -9.50 -10.00
C VAL A 240 19.60 -8.65 -9.75
N ILE A 241 19.80 -7.57 -8.99
CA ILE A 241 18.86 -6.45 -8.89
C ILE A 241 19.60 -5.26 -9.47
N ALA A 242 19.08 -4.65 -10.52
CA ALA A 242 19.68 -3.47 -11.10
C ALA A 242 18.63 -2.40 -11.37
N LYS A 243 19.07 -1.14 -11.36
CA LYS A 243 18.30 0.01 -11.81
C LYS A 243 19.20 0.83 -12.74
N ILE A 244 18.69 1.15 -13.92
CA ILE A 244 19.40 1.95 -14.92
C ILE A 244 18.43 2.97 -15.54
N PRO A 245 18.92 4.08 -16.12
CA PRO A 245 18.12 4.90 -17.01
C PRO A 245 17.68 4.05 -18.20
N ASN A 246 16.47 4.30 -18.72
CA ASN A 246 16.03 3.60 -19.91
C ASN A 246 16.85 4.12 -21.13
N PRO A 247 17.59 3.26 -21.85
CA PRO A 247 18.40 3.67 -23.01
C PRO A 247 17.59 4.34 -24.13
N TYR A 248 16.29 4.04 -24.21
CA TYR A 248 15.36 4.56 -25.22
C TYR A 248 14.65 5.84 -24.77
N CYS A 249 14.66 6.15 -23.46
CA CYS A 249 14.11 7.40 -22.92
C CYS A 249 14.75 7.73 -21.56
N LYS A 250 15.65 8.71 -21.51
CA LYS A 250 16.46 9.00 -20.31
C LYS A 250 15.67 9.51 -19.09
N GLU A 251 14.45 9.99 -19.29
CA GLU A 251 13.55 10.41 -18.20
C GLU A 251 12.86 9.21 -17.52
N LYS A 252 12.97 8.02 -18.13
CA LYS A 252 12.38 6.77 -17.66
C LYS A 252 13.49 5.85 -17.18
N SER A 253 13.12 4.79 -16.46
CA SER A 253 14.10 3.87 -15.88
C SER A 253 13.66 2.42 -15.98
N ILE A 254 14.65 1.54 -15.94
CA ILE A 254 14.47 0.10 -15.97
C ILE A 254 14.97 -0.48 -14.65
N ILE A 255 14.11 -1.22 -13.96
CA ILE A 255 14.51 -2.09 -12.85
C ILE A 255 14.59 -3.52 -13.40
N LEU A 256 15.71 -4.19 -13.20
CA LEU A 256 15.91 -5.58 -13.62
C LEU A 256 15.99 -6.50 -12.38
N LEU A 257 15.24 -7.59 -12.44
CA LEU A 257 15.25 -8.68 -11.45
C LEU A 257 15.44 -10.00 -12.19
N ALA A 258 16.67 -10.52 -12.19
CA ALA A 258 17.04 -11.62 -13.06
C ALA A 258 18.16 -12.49 -12.50
N GLY A 259 18.14 -13.78 -12.79
CA GLY A 259 19.27 -14.67 -12.60
C GLY A 259 19.64 -15.39 -13.90
N VAL A 260 20.77 -16.09 -13.88
CA VAL A 260 21.16 -17.00 -14.99
C VAL A 260 20.20 -18.19 -15.13
N ARG A 261 19.50 -18.51 -14.05
CA ARG A 261 18.44 -19.53 -13.95
C ARG A 261 17.26 -18.96 -13.18
N ASN A 262 16.11 -19.63 -13.32
CA ASN A 262 14.88 -19.27 -12.61
C ASN A 262 15.08 -19.16 -11.09
N ILE A 263 15.93 -20.00 -10.49
CA ILE A 263 16.19 -19.96 -9.05
C ILE A 263 16.94 -18.68 -8.64
N GLY A 264 17.86 -18.18 -9.46
CA GLY A 264 18.48 -16.86 -9.29
C GLY A 264 17.50 -15.70 -9.49
N THR A 265 16.61 -15.79 -10.49
CA THR A 265 15.51 -14.81 -10.65
C THR A 265 14.65 -14.76 -9.39
N LYS A 266 14.26 -15.93 -8.85
CA LYS A 266 13.52 -16.04 -7.59
C LYS A 266 14.28 -15.41 -6.42
N ALA A 267 15.60 -15.59 -6.34
CA ALA A 267 16.44 -14.95 -5.31
C ALA A 267 16.37 -13.43 -5.40
N SER A 268 16.47 -12.84 -6.60
CA SER A 268 16.38 -11.38 -6.80
C SER A 268 14.99 -10.82 -6.39
N ILE A 269 13.91 -11.52 -6.74
CA ILE A 269 12.55 -11.15 -6.36
C ILE A 269 12.36 -11.22 -4.84
N LEU A 270 12.85 -12.28 -4.19
CA LEU A 270 12.76 -12.42 -2.74
C LEU A 270 13.58 -11.35 -2.02
N ALA A 271 14.79 -11.07 -2.52
CA ALA A 271 15.65 -10.01 -2.01
C ALA A 271 14.93 -8.66 -2.00
N LEU A 272 14.29 -8.26 -3.10
CA LEU A 272 13.57 -6.99 -3.15
C LEU A 272 12.28 -6.99 -2.30
N THR A 273 11.47 -8.05 -2.37
CA THR A 273 10.12 -8.06 -1.75
C THR A 273 10.13 -8.35 -0.25
N LYS A 274 11.07 -9.16 0.24
CA LYS A 274 11.17 -9.55 1.66
C LYS A 274 12.30 -8.82 2.39
N PHE A 275 13.39 -8.51 1.69
CA PHE A 275 14.61 -7.97 2.28
C PHE A 275 15.00 -6.58 1.73
N SER A 276 14.04 -5.83 1.14
CA SER A 276 14.27 -4.52 0.50
C SER A 276 15.10 -3.57 1.36
N ASP A 277 14.78 -3.40 2.64
CA ASP A 277 15.50 -2.46 3.52
C ASP A 277 16.98 -2.86 3.71
N LYS A 278 17.28 -4.17 3.71
CA LYS A 278 18.67 -4.68 3.78
C LYS A 278 19.37 -4.54 2.43
N VAL A 279 18.65 -4.84 1.35
CA VAL A 279 19.15 -4.89 -0.03
C VAL A 279 19.30 -3.50 -0.65
N LEU A 280 18.62 -2.49 -0.15
CA LEU A 280 18.70 -1.12 -0.67
C LEU A 280 19.30 -0.14 0.35
N ARG A 281 19.92 -0.65 1.43
CA ARG A 281 20.40 0.15 2.58
C ARG A 281 21.40 1.27 2.22
N ASP A 282 22.07 1.12 1.10
CA ASP A 282 23.13 1.98 0.56
C ASP A 282 22.78 2.52 -0.83
N TYR A 283 21.53 2.34 -1.29
CA TYR A 283 21.02 2.98 -2.50
C TYR A 283 20.57 4.41 -2.13
N GLU A 284 21.30 5.41 -2.58
CA GLU A 284 21.03 6.81 -2.23
C GLU A 284 20.26 7.59 -3.30
N GLY A 285 19.93 6.95 -4.42
CA GLY A 285 19.22 7.56 -5.54
C GLY A 285 20.04 7.61 -6.83
N GLU A 286 21.03 6.74 -6.95
CA GLU A 286 21.88 6.62 -8.12
C GLU A 286 21.03 6.26 -9.36
N ASP A 287 21.37 6.89 -10.49
CA ASP A 287 20.72 6.61 -11.77
C ASP A 287 21.02 5.20 -12.27
N THR A 288 22.27 4.75 -12.07
CA THR A 288 22.76 3.41 -12.40
C THR A 288 23.26 2.73 -11.14
N TRP A 289 22.65 1.59 -10.81
CA TRP A 289 22.94 0.84 -9.59
C TRP A 289 22.69 -0.64 -9.82
N ALA A 290 23.46 -1.50 -9.15
CA ALA A 290 23.18 -2.93 -9.11
C ALA A 290 23.66 -3.58 -7.82
N ARG A 291 23.06 -4.74 -7.54
CA ARG A 291 23.36 -5.60 -6.41
C ARG A 291 23.26 -7.05 -6.84
N ILE A 292 24.21 -7.85 -6.35
CA ILE A 292 24.22 -9.30 -6.58
C ILE A 292 23.87 -9.97 -5.27
N VAL A 293 22.88 -10.86 -5.33
CA VAL A 293 22.42 -11.65 -4.19
C VAL A 293 22.53 -13.13 -4.49
N LYS A 294 22.73 -13.94 -3.45
CA LYS A 294 22.64 -15.40 -3.53
C LYS A 294 21.46 -15.89 -2.72
N GLY A 295 20.61 -16.69 -3.33
CA GLY A 295 19.53 -17.37 -2.64
C GLY A 295 20.07 -18.45 -1.69
N LEU A 296 19.59 -18.45 -0.46
CA LEU A 296 19.89 -19.46 0.56
C LEU A 296 18.63 -20.25 0.90
N ASP A 297 18.84 -21.52 1.24
CA ASP A 297 17.85 -22.47 1.73
C ASP A 297 18.33 -22.88 3.13
N LEU A 298 17.84 -22.18 4.15
CA LEU A 298 18.32 -22.33 5.52
C LEU A 298 17.57 -23.43 6.27
N ASP A 299 16.31 -23.68 5.92
CA ASP A 299 15.49 -24.75 6.50
C ASP A 299 15.66 -26.11 5.78
N GLY A 300 16.30 -26.13 4.62
CA GLY A 300 16.66 -27.34 3.88
C GLY A 300 15.51 -27.94 3.08
N ASP A 301 14.44 -27.18 2.81
CA ASP A 301 13.24 -27.67 2.10
C ASP A 301 13.37 -27.62 0.56
N GLY A 302 14.53 -27.17 0.05
CA GLY A 302 14.80 -27.00 -1.36
C GLY A 302 14.32 -25.66 -1.93
N LYS A 303 13.73 -24.77 -1.12
CA LYS A 303 13.28 -23.44 -1.53
C LYS A 303 14.18 -22.36 -0.95
N ILE A 304 14.29 -21.26 -1.70
CA ILE A 304 14.96 -20.07 -1.18
C ILE A 304 14.06 -19.41 -0.13
N ASP A 305 14.54 -19.32 1.11
CA ASP A 305 13.88 -18.68 2.25
C ASP A 305 14.59 -17.37 2.70
N SER A 306 15.85 -17.21 2.29
CA SER A 306 16.77 -16.16 2.72
C SER A 306 17.73 -15.77 1.59
N ILE A 307 18.48 -14.69 1.81
CA ILE A 307 19.44 -14.17 0.84
C ILE A 307 20.74 -13.72 1.52
N GLU A 308 21.84 -13.91 0.80
CA GLU A 308 23.14 -13.31 1.06
C GLU A 308 23.40 -12.19 0.04
N ILE A 309 23.94 -11.05 0.48
CA ILE A 309 24.38 -9.98 -0.43
C ILE A 309 25.85 -10.25 -0.75
N LEU A 310 26.17 -10.40 -2.04
CA LEU A 310 27.53 -10.65 -2.52
C LEU A 310 28.24 -9.36 -2.97
N GLU A 311 27.45 -8.35 -3.35
CA GLU A 311 27.86 -7.01 -3.80
C GLU A 311 26.73 -5.99 -3.55
#